data_AF-A0A3Q0DT83-F1
#
_entry.id   AF-A0A3Q0DT83-F1
#
_cell.length_a   1.000
_cell.length_b   1.000
_cell.length_c   1.000
_cell.angle_alpha   90.00
_cell.angle_beta   90.00
_cell.angle_gamma   90.00
#
_symmetry.space_group_name_H-M   'P 1'
#
loop_
_entity.id
_entity.type
_entity.pdbx_description
1 polymer ?
#
loop_
_entity_poly.entity_id
_entity_poly.type
_entity_poly.pdbx_seq_one_letter_code
_entity_poly.pdbx_strand_id
1 'polypeptide(L)'
;MRLPAGVLCGAAGAAWRENFPLRGRDVARWFPGHMAKGLKKMQSSLKLVDCIIEVHDARIPLSGRNPLFQETLGLKPHLLILNKMDLADLTEQQKIMQRLEGQGLKNVIFTNCVKDENVKQIVPVVTELIGSSYRYHRGEVCERPLMFLLDTPGVLAPRIESVETGLKLALCGTVLDHLVGEETMADYLLYTLNKHQCFRYVQHYGLGSACDDIEHVLKSVAVKLRKTHKVKVLTGTGDVNVVQPNYPMAARDFLQTFRRGLLGPVMLDLDILQGPPPGRD
;
A
#
# COMPACT_ATOMS: atom_id res chain seq x y z
N MET A 1 8.35 -11.50 -18.54
CA MET A 1 7.83 -12.27 -19.70
C MET A 1 6.32 -12.07 -19.73
N ARG A 2 5.82 -11.21 -20.62
CA ARG A 2 4.37 -11.05 -20.84
C ARG A 2 3.84 -12.40 -21.34
N LEU A 3 2.81 -12.94 -20.70
CA LEU A 3 2.14 -14.16 -21.18
C LEU A 3 1.60 -13.90 -22.60
N PRO A 4 1.64 -14.88 -23.51
CA PRO A 4 1.12 -14.73 -24.85
C PRO A 4 -0.39 -14.48 -24.80
N ALA A 5 -0.90 -13.70 -25.76
CA ALA A 5 -2.29 -13.23 -25.88
C ALA A 5 -3.34 -14.34 -26.16
N GLY A 6 -3.07 -15.59 -25.78
CA GLY A 6 -3.89 -16.78 -26.08
C GLY A 6 -4.62 -17.41 -24.89
N VAL A 7 -4.50 -16.85 -23.68
CA VAL A 7 -5.44 -17.14 -22.56
C VAL A 7 -6.01 -15.82 -22.06
N LEU A 8 -6.57 -15.05 -23.00
CA LEU A 8 -7.62 -14.10 -22.65
C LEU A 8 -8.80 -14.98 -22.23
N CYS A 9 -8.90 -15.25 -20.94
CA CYS A 9 -10.16 -15.74 -20.42
C CYS A 9 -11.20 -14.69 -20.80
N GLY A 10 -12.11 -15.05 -21.70
CA GLY A 10 -13.09 -14.14 -22.26
C GLY A 10 -13.81 -13.42 -21.13
N ALA A 11 -13.65 -12.09 -21.09
CA ALA A 11 -14.50 -11.21 -20.30
C ALA A 11 -15.89 -11.22 -20.95
N ALA A 12 -16.60 -12.34 -20.86
CA ALA A 12 -17.94 -12.49 -21.40
C ALA A 12 -18.91 -11.84 -20.41
N GLY A 13 -19.27 -10.57 -20.66
CA GLY A 13 -20.50 -9.96 -20.15
C GLY A 13 -20.49 -9.35 -18.75
N ALA A 14 -19.35 -9.24 -18.06
CA ALA A 14 -19.30 -8.54 -16.78
C ALA A 14 -19.22 -7.01 -17.01
N ALA A 15 -20.25 -6.26 -16.59
CA ALA A 15 -20.19 -4.81 -16.52
C ALA A 15 -19.21 -4.42 -15.39
N TRP A 16 -18.04 -3.89 -15.74
CA TRP A 16 -17.07 -3.38 -14.76
C TRP A 16 -17.62 -2.13 -14.07
N ARG A 17 -17.54 -2.05 -12.74
CA ARG A 17 -17.88 -0.81 -12.04
C ARG A 17 -16.85 0.27 -12.36
N GLU A 18 -17.32 1.48 -12.65
CA GLU A 18 -16.44 2.63 -12.91
C GLU A 18 -15.93 3.28 -11.61
N ASN A 19 -16.72 3.13 -10.53
CA ASN A 19 -16.45 3.75 -9.23
C ASN A 19 -16.68 2.73 -8.10
N PHE A 20 -15.92 2.88 -7.02
CA PHE A 20 -16.09 2.06 -5.84
C PHE A 20 -17.09 2.71 -4.86
N PRO A 21 -18.20 2.03 -4.49
CA PRO A 21 -19.20 2.61 -3.60
C PRO A 21 -18.69 2.63 -2.16
N LEU A 22 -18.31 3.81 -1.65
CA LEU A 22 -17.69 3.98 -0.34
C LEU A 22 -18.66 3.83 0.87
N ARG A 23 -19.91 3.41 0.63
CA ARG A 23 -20.99 3.11 1.60
C ARG A 23 -21.06 4.04 2.83
N GLY A 24 -20.78 5.34 2.64
CA GLY A 24 -20.88 6.36 3.71
C GLY A 24 -19.99 6.11 4.94
N ARG A 25 -18.88 5.38 4.79
CA ARG A 25 -17.98 5.07 5.91
C ARG A 25 -17.10 6.28 6.26
N ASP A 26 -16.99 6.54 7.56
CA ASP A 26 -16.11 7.57 8.10
C ASP A 26 -14.68 7.03 8.27
N VAL A 27 -13.76 7.56 7.47
CA VAL A 27 -12.32 7.23 7.49
C VAL A 27 -11.71 7.50 8.86
N ALA A 28 -12.21 8.49 9.62
CA ALA A 28 -11.64 8.84 10.91
C ALA A 28 -11.67 7.68 11.91
N ARG A 29 -12.65 6.76 11.79
CA ARG A 29 -12.74 5.57 12.65
C ARG A 29 -11.68 4.51 12.34
N TRP A 30 -11.10 4.54 11.14
CA TRP A 30 -10.08 3.56 10.72
C TRP A 30 -8.69 3.87 11.29
N PHE A 31 -8.44 5.11 11.74
CA PHE A 31 -7.11 5.56 12.14
C PHE A 31 -7.11 6.07 13.58
N PRO A 32 -6.28 5.49 14.47
CA PRO A 32 -6.27 5.86 15.87
C PRO A 32 -5.72 7.28 16.09
N GLY A 33 -6.34 8.04 16.99
CA GLY A 33 -5.93 9.41 17.33
C GLY A 33 -4.51 9.56 17.94
N HIS A 34 -3.83 8.45 18.24
CA HIS A 34 -2.44 8.46 18.72
C HIS A 34 -1.43 8.95 17.67
N MET A 35 -1.81 9.03 16.38
CA MET A 35 -0.94 9.51 15.30
C MET A 35 -0.42 10.94 15.53
N ALA A 36 -1.25 11.82 16.11
CA ALA A 36 -0.84 13.19 16.44
C ALA A 36 0.31 13.22 17.49
N LYS A 37 0.32 12.27 18.43
CA LYS A 37 1.41 12.11 19.41
C LYS A 37 2.69 11.62 18.74
N GLY A 38 2.57 10.69 17.79
CA GLY A 38 3.68 10.20 16.97
C GLY A 38 4.33 11.32 16.16
N LEU A 39 3.52 12.13 15.47
CA LEU A 39 3.99 13.27 14.69
C LEU A 39 4.71 14.31 15.56
N LYS A 40 4.15 14.67 16.73
CA LYS A 40 4.82 15.58 17.68
C LYS A 40 6.14 15.02 18.20
N LYS A 41 6.20 13.72 18.49
CA LYS A 41 7.45 13.07 18.92
C LYS A 41 8.50 13.12 17.82
N MET A 42 8.13 12.77 16.58
CA MET A 42 9.02 12.85 15.42
C MET A 42 9.54 14.28 15.20
N GLN A 43 8.66 15.29 15.27
CA GLN A 43 9.02 16.71 15.19
C GLN A 43 10.08 17.12 16.23
N SER A 44 9.94 16.67 17.47
CA SER A 44 10.92 16.97 18.52
C SER A 44 12.30 16.36 18.24
N SER A 45 12.32 15.19 17.59
CA SER A 45 13.54 14.47 17.21
C SER A 45 14.26 15.06 16.00
N LEU A 46 13.57 15.84 15.15
CA LEU A 46 14.18 16.44 13.95
C LEU A 46 15.40 17.30 14.28
N LYS A 47 15.45 17.92 15.46
CA LYS A 47 16.60 18.74 15.90
C LYS A 47 17.88 17.93 16.09
N LEU A 48 17.76 16.62 16.32
CA LEU A 48 18.87 15.72 16.64
C LEU A 48 19.46 15.02 15.41
N VAL A 49 18.80 15.14 14.25
CA VAL A 49 19.17 14.36 13.05
C VAL A 49 19.73 15.25 11.94
N ASP A 50 20.64 14.67 11.17
CA ASP A 50 21.33 15.28 10.03
C ASP A 50 20.53 15.16 8.73
N CYS A 51 19.84 14.04 8.58
CA CYS A 51 19.12 13.64 7.39
C CYS A 51 17.87 12.85 7.79
N ILE A 52 16.83 12.94 6.98
CA ILE A 52 15.60 12.17 7.13
C ILE A 52 15.55 11.08 6.07
N ILE A 53 15.30 9.84 6.52
CA ILE A 53 15.01 8.70 5.65
C ILE A 53 13.53 8.36 5.84
N GLU A 54 12.73 8.58 4.81
CA GLU A 54 11.31 8.23 4.77
C GLU A 54 11.16 6.88 4.07
N VAL A 55 10.51 5.90 4.69
CA VAL A 55 10.33 4.56 4.10
C VAL A 55 8.85 4.29 3.84
N HIS A 56 8.50 4.06 2.58
CA HIS A 56 7.14 3.76 2.13
C HIS A 56 7.07 2.47 1.30
N ASP A 57 5.85 1.97 1.13
CA ASP A 57 5.56 0.81 0.29
C ASP A 57 5.52 1.25 -1.19
N ALA A 58 6.34 0.63 -2.02
CA ALA A 58 6.50 0.98 -3.43
C ALA A 58 5.21 0.81 -4.26
N ARG A 59 4.20 0.11 -3.75
CA ARG A 59 2.89 -0.05 -4.41
C ARG A 59 2.00 1.20 -4.31
N ILE A 60 2.31 2.10 -3.37
CA ILE A 60 1.60 3.35 -3.09
C ILE A 60 2.58 4.53 -2.93
N PRO A 61 3.42 4.81 -3.95
CA PRO A 61 4.49 5.81 -3.83
C PRO A 61 3.99 7.24 -3.61
N LEU A 62 2.73 7.55 -3.95
CA LEU A 62 2.12 8.87 -3.79
C LEU A 62 1.15 8.88 -2.60
N SER A 63 0.18 7.96 -2.58
CA SER A 63 -0.88 7.94 -1.56
C SER A 63 -0.39 7.44 -0.19
N GLY A 64 0.75 6.72 -0.16
CA GLY A 64 1.35 6.25 1.08
C GLY A 64 2.01 7.35 1.92
N ARG A 65 2.26 8.52 1.33
CA ARG A 65 3.00 9.61 1.96
C ARG A 65 2.11 10.44 2.88
N ASN A 66 2.75 11.07 3.87
CA ASN A 66 2.09 12.04 4.74
C ASN A 66 2.30 13.45 4.17
N PRO A 67 1.26 14.15 3.70
CA PRO A 67 1.41 15.49 3.11
C PRO A 67 2.03 16.50 4.08
N LEU A 68 1.76 16.35 5.39
CA LEU A 68 2.32 17.23 6.43
C LEU A 68 3.83 17.09 6.60
N PHE A 69 4.45 16.03 6.07
CA PHE A 69 5.91 15.90 6.13
C PHE A 69 6.59 17.01 5.35
N GLN A 70 6.04 17.44 4.20
CA GLN A 70 6.67 18.50 3.41
C GLN A 70 6.79 19.82 4.20
N GLU A 71 5.79 20.16 5.00
CA GLU A 71 5.80 21.34 5.87
C GLU A 71 6.68 21.12 7.12
N THR A 72 6.70 19.90 7.64
CA THR A 72 7.31 19.58 8.94
C THR A 72 8.82 19.37 8.86
N LEU A 73 9.34 18.84 7.75
CA LEU A 73 10.72 18.36 7.65
C LEU A 73 11.77 19.49 7.52
N GLY A 74 11.34 20.73 7.28
CA GLY A 74 12.23 21.88 7.10
C GLY A 74 13.22 21.71 5.94
N LEU A 75 14.35 22.42 5.97
CA LEU A 75 15.40 22.37 4.94
C LEU A 75 16.37 21.18 5.09
N LYS A 76 15.98 20.13 5.82
CA LYS A 76 16.88 19.00 6.07
C LYS A 76 16.99 18.10 4.84
N PRO A 77 18.17 17.55 4.53
CA PRO A 77 18.32 16.57 3.48
C PRO A 77 17.38 15.38 3.71
N HIS A 78 16.68 15.00 2.64
CA HIS A 78 15.61 14.01 2.68
C HIS A 78 15.83 12.97 1.59
N LEU A 79 15.73 11.71 1.99
CA LEU A 79 15.77 10.53 1.12
C LEU A 79 14.47 9.74 1.29
N LEU A 80 13.74 9.56 0.19
CA LEU A 80 12.59 8.66 0.14
C LEU A 80 13.02 7.26 -0.31
N ILE A 81 12.66 6.26 0.47
CA ILE A 81 12.84 4.85 0.16
C ILE A 81 11.47 4.23 -0.15
N LEU A 82 11.32 3.73 -1.37
CA LEU A 82 10.17 2.94 -1.81
C LEU A 82 10.53 1.45 -1.70
N ASN A 83 10.25 0.86 -0.54
CA ASN A 83 10.54 -0.53 -0.21
C ASN A 83 9.47 -1.48 -0.77
N LYS A 84 9.79 -2.78 -0.83
CA LYS A 84 8.97 -3.83 -1.46
C LYS A 84 8.80 -3.60 -2.96
N MET A 85 9.87 -3.13 -3.60
CA MET A 85 9.87 -2.84 -5.03
C MET A 85 9.53 -4.06 -5.90
N ASP A 86 9.74 -5.29 -5.39
CA ASP A 86 9.37 -6.54 -6.04
C ASP A 86 7.86 -6.82 -6.07
N LEU A 87 7.09 -6.15 -5.21
CA LEU A 87 5.63 -6.25 -5.16
C LEU A 87 4.93 -5.16 -5.99
N ALA A 88 5.67 -4.16 -6.45
CA ALA A 88 5.15 -3.02 -7.19
C ALA A 88 5.32 -3.21 -8.70
N ASP A 89 4.30 -2.85 -9.48
CA ASP A 89 4.48 -2.75 -10.94
C ASP A 89 5.25 -1.47 -11.27
N LEU A 90 6.51 -1.65 -11.68
CA LEU A 90 7.44 -0.56 -11.98
C LEU A 90 7.53 -0.24 -13.48
N THR A 91 6.58 -0.70 -14.31
CA THR A 91 6.54 -0.38 -15.75
C THR A 91 6.59 1.14 -16.00
N GLU A 92 5.91 1.93 -15.16
CA GLU A 92 5.85 3.40 -15.23
C GLU A 92 6.79 4.08 -14.22
N GLN A 93 7.89 3.45 -13.82
CA GLN A 93 8.79 3.96 -12.77
C GLN A 93 9.26 5.40 -13.03
N GLN A 94 9.57 5.75 -14.29
CA GLN A 94 10.01 7.10 -14.64
C GLN A 94 8.91 8.15 -14.38
N LYS A 95 7.64 7.80 -14.61
CA LYS A 95 6.50 8.68 -14.33
C LYS A 95 6.32 8.89 -12.83
N ILE A 96 6.55 7.85 -12.03
CA ILE A 96 6.56 7.94 -10.56
C ILE A 96 7.63 8.92 -10.10
N MET A 97 8.86 8.77 -10.62
CA MET A 97 9.98 9.67 -10.31
C MET A 97 9.66 11.12 -10.67
N GLN A 98 9.14 11.37 -11.88
CA GLN A 98 8.74 12.72 -12.31
C GLN A 98 7.66 13.34 -11.42
N ARG A 99 6.68 12.54 -10.96
CA ARG A 99 5.64 13.00 -10.04
C ARG A 99 6.19 13.36 -8.67
N LEU A 100 7.08 12.53 -8.12
CA LEU A 100 7.73 12.77 -6.84
C LEU A 100 8.66 13.99 -6.92
N GLU A 101 9.40 14.14 -8.01
CA GLU A 101 10.25 15.31 -8.27
C GLU A 101 9.41 16.60 -8.35
N GLY A 102 8.24 16.54 -8.99
CA GLY A 102 7.28 17.65 -9.00
C GLY A 102 6.76 18.06 -7.61
N GLN A 103 6.82 17.15 -6.63
CA GLN A 103 6.52 17.40 -5.20
C GLN A 103 7.76 17.82 -4.39
N GLY A 104 8.91 18.04 -5.04
CA GLY A 104 10.16 18.44 -4.40
C GLY A 104 11.03 17.28 -3.93
N LEU A 105 10.67 16.03 -4.24
CA LEU A 105 11.47 14.85 -3.88
C LEU A 105 12.44 14.48 -4.99
N LYS A 106 13.69 14.87 -4.82
CA LYS A 106 14.76 14.56 -5.78
C LYS A 106 15.45 13.23 -5.51
N ASN A 107 15.51 12.84 -4.24
CA ASN A 107 16.25 11.65 -3.81
C ASN A 107 15.26 10.53 -3.49
N VAL A 108 15.10 9.60 -4.43
CA VAL A 108 14.20 8.46 -4.29
C VAL A 108 14.96 7.18 -4.64
N ILE A 109 14.85 6.18 -3.77
CA ILE A 109 15.45 4.86 -3.98
C ILE A 109 14.38 3.78 -3.85
N PHE A 110 14.24 2.94 -4.87
CA PHE A 110 13.46 1.71 -4.79
C PHE A 110 14.32 0.60 -4.16
N THR A 111 13.80 -0.09 -3.15
CA THR A 111 14.51 -1.18 -2.46
C THR A 111 13.68 -2.44 -2.31
N ASN A 112 14.39 -3.56 -2.14
CA ASN A 112 13.86 -4.74 -1.49
C ASN A 112 14.71 -5.05 -0.26
N CYS A 113 14.27 -4.59 0.92
CA CYS A 113 15.02 -4.81 2.16
C CYS A 113 15.10 -6.29 2.58
N VAL A 114 14.19 -7.15 2.11
CA VAL A 114 14.22 -8.60 2.43
C VAL A 114 15.30 -9.31 1.63
N LYS A 115 15.53 -8.89 0.39
CA LYS A 115 16.53 -9.48 -0.51
C LYS A 115 17.85 -8.68 -0.57
N ASP A 116 17.98 -7.62 0.24
CA ASP A 116 19.12 -6.70 0.22
C ASP A 116 19.36 -6.05 -1.16
N GLU A 117 18.30 -5.86 -1.96
CA GLU A 117 18.40 -5.21 -3.27
C GLU A 117 18.34 -3.69 -3.10
N ASN A 118 19.33 -2.99 -3.68
CA ASN A 118 19.50 -1.53 -3.63
C ASN A 118 19.69 -0.92 -2.23
N VAL A 119 19.75 -1.71 -1.16
CA VAL A 119 19.93 -1.20 0.22
C VAL A 119 21.31 -0.58 0.43
N LYS A 120 22.35 -1.18 -0.17
CA LYS A 120 23.76 -0.73 -0.01
C LYS A 120 24.02 0.69 -0.53
N GLN A 121 23.16 1.20 -1.42
CA GLN A 121 23.31 2.54 -1.97
C GLN A 121 22.75 3.64 -1.04
N ILE A 122 21.99 3.28 0.00
CA ILE A 122 21.42 4.23 0.96
C ILE A 122 22.53 5.02 1.66
N VAL A 123 23.55 4.34 2.20
CA VAL A 123 24.63 4.98 2.97
C VAL A 123 25.43 5.98 2.12
N PRO A 124 25.89 5.64 0.89
CA PRO A 124 26.53 6.59 -0.01
C PRO A 124 25.67 7.83 -0.29
N VAL A 125 24.39 7.64 -0.65
CA VAL A 125 23.48 8.74 -0.97
C VAL A 125 23.24 9.64 0.24
N VAL A 126 23.01 9.06 1.42
CA VAL A 126 22.83 9.85 2.65
C VAL A 126 24.10 10.64 2.99
N THR A 127 25.28 10.03 2.81
CA THR A 127 26.57 10.70 3.07
C THR A 127 26.77 11.89 2.13
N GLU A 128 26.45 11.74 0.85
CA GLU A 128 26.49 12.82 -0.14
C GLU A 128 25.48 13.93 0.18
N LEU A 129 24.25 13.56 0.55
CA LEU A 129 23.20 14.51 0.92
C LEU A 129 23.57 15.33 2.14
N ILE A 130 24.15 14.71 3.17
CA ILE A 130 24.64 15.43 4.35
C ILE A 130 25.82 16.33 3.98
N GLY A 131 26.79 15.81 3.20
CA GLY A 131 27.98 16.56 2.79
C GLY A 131 27.68 17.79 1.93
N SER A 132 26.65 17.72 1.08
CA SER A 132 26.18 18.82 0.24
C SER A 132 25.30 19.84 0.98
N SER A 133 24.84 19.51 2.19
CA SER A 133 23.94 20.36 2.97
C SER A 133 24.68 21.39 3.83
N TYR A 134 24.08 22.57 3.99
CA TYR A 134 24.58 23.59 4.90
C TYR A 134 24.25 23.23 6.35
N ARG A 135 25.28 23.11 7.20
CA ARG A 135 25.13 22.88 8.64
C ARG A 135 25.71 24.06 9.42
N TYR A 136 24.88 24.72 10.23
CA TYR A 136 25.37 25.62 11.27
C TYR A 136 26.05 24.75 12.36
N HIS A 137 27.34 24.98 12.61
CA HIS A 137 28.25 24.18 13.48
C HIS A 137 28.73 22.83 12.89
N ARG A 138 29.77 22.88 12.06
CA ARG A 138 30.62 21.73 11.65
C ARG A 138 31.60 21.27 12.76
N GLY A 139 31.21 21.40 14.04
CA GLY A 139 32.15 21.28 15.17
C GLY A 139 32.54 19.84 15.52
N GLU A 140 31.67 18.87 15.29
CA GLU A 140 31.90 17.48 15.68
C GLU A 140 31.56 16.55 14.51
N VAL A 141 32.60 16.10 13.80
CA VAL A 141 32.49 14.98 12.86
C VAL A 141 32.63 13.71 13.68
N CYS A 142 31.55 12.93 13.79
CA CYS A 142 31.62 11.65 14.48
C CYS A 142 32.33 10.65 13.57
N GLU A 143 33.59 10.32 13.86
CA GLU A 143 34.34 9.37 13.05
C GLU A 143 33.85 7.92 13.25
N ARG A 144 33.24 7.59 14.41
CA ARG A 144 32.73 6.24 14.74
C ARG A 144 31.58 6.23 15.77
N PRO A 145 30.49 5.47 15.52
CA PRO A 145 30.11 4.88 14.23
C PRO A 145 29.83 5.97 13.19
N LEU A 146 30.04 5.64 11.91
CA LEU A 146 29.83 6.55 10.77
C LEU A 146 28.40 7.12 10.71
N MET A 147 27.41 6.37 11.22
CA MET A 147 26.00 6.74 11.17
C MET A 147 25.28 6.25 12.43
N PHE A 148 24.46 7.12 13.01
CA PHE A 148 23.48 6.75 14.03
C PHE A 148 22.07 6.80 13.43
N LEU A 149 21.26 5.78 13.70
CA LEU A 149 19.87 5.72 13.28
C LEU A 149 18.96 5.98 14.48
N LEU A 150 18.09 6.98 14.37
CA LEU A 150 17.03 7.22 15.33
C LEU A 150 15.73 6.64 14.78
N ASP A 151 15.24 5.57 15.39
CA ASP A 151 13.96 4.98 15.01
C ASP A 151 12.77 5.77 15.59
N THR A 152 11.77 6.00 14.76
CA THR A 152 10.50 6.61 15.16
C THR A 152 9.37 5.67 14.76
N PRO A 153 8.35 5.48 15.61
CA PRO A 153 7.19 4.66 15.23
C PRO A 153 6.54 5.21 13.96
N GLY A 154 5.93 4.34 13.16
CA GLY A 154 5.22 4.74 11.94
C GLY A 154 4.25 5.90 12.20
N VAL A 155 4.40 6.98 11.44
CA VAL A 155 3.58 8.20 11.58
C VAL A 155 2.72 8.37 10.33
N LEU A 156 1.41 8.24 10.49
CA LEU A 156 0.44 8.63 9.47
C LEU A 156 -0.04 10.06 9.66
N ALA A 157 -0.61 10.64 8.60
CA ALA A 157 -1.30 11.90 8.70
C ALA A 157 -2.44 11.79 9.75
N PRO A 158 -2.61 12.78 10.65
CA PRO A 158 -3.71 12.77 11.64
C PRO A 158 -5.10 12.73 11.01
N ARG A 159 -5.22 13.19 9.77
CA ARG A 159 -6.42 13.13 8.95
C ARG A 159 -6.03 12.63 7.57
N ILE A 160 -6.81 11.70 7.04
CA ILE A 160 -6.65 11.21 5.68
C ILE A 160 -7.67 11.91 4.80
N GLU A 161 -7.18 12.38 3.66
CA GLU A 161 -7.92 13.25 2.76
C GLU A 161 -9.08 12.52 2.07
N SER A 162 -8.88 11.24 1.73
CA SER A 162 -9.87 10.44 1.01
C SER A 162 -10.01 9.02 1.55
N VAL A 163 -11.21 8.47 1.42
CA VAL A 163 -11.50 7.06 1.76
C VAL A 163 -10.64 6.13 0.91
N GLU A 164 -10.39 6.50 -0.36
CA GLU A 164 -9.58 5.72 -1.29
C GLU A 164 -8.13 5.59 -0.79
N THR A 165 -7.50 6.68 -0.37
CA THR A 165 -6.17 6.67 0.25
C THR A 165 -6.16 5.78 1.50
N GLY A 166 -7.20 5.86 2.32
CA GLY A 166 -7.36 4.99 3.50
C GLY A 166 -7.42 3.50 3.15
N LEU A 167 -8.15 3.13 2.09
CA LEU A 167 -8.23 1.76 1.60
C LEU A 167 -6.89 1.26 1.04
N LYS A 168 -6.17 2.10 0.27
CA LYS A 168 -4.83 1.77 -0.24
C LYS A 168 -3.82 1.53 0.89
N LEU A 169 -3.81 2.40 1.90
CA LEU A 169 -3.00 2.22 3.11
C LEU A 169 -3.35 0.91 3.84
N ALA A 170 -4.64 0.61 3.97
CA ALA A 170 -5.10 -0.63 4.57
C ALA A 170 -4.64 -1.85 3.77
N LEU A 171 -4.77 -1.85 2.43
CA LEU A 171 -4.29 -2.94 1.58
C LEU A 171 -2.79 -3.21 1.77
N CYS A 172 -1.98 -2.17 1.95
CA CYS A 172 -0.54 -2.30 2.20
C CYS A 172 -0.18 -2.74 3.64
N GLY A 173 -1.16 -2.86 4.53
CA GLY A 173 -0.97 -3.29 5.92
C GLY A 173 -0.56 -2.16 6.86
N THR A 174 -0.73 -0.91 6.43
CA THR A 174 -0.43 0.29 7.24
C THR A 174 -1.53 0.59 8.26
N VAL A 175 -2.68 -0.07 8.12
CA VAL A 175 -3.89 0.05 8.96
C VAL A 175 -4.35 -1.33 9.35
N LEU A 176 -4.91 -1.47 10.55
CA LEU A 176 -5.44 -2.74 11.02
C LEU A 176 -6.67 -3.15 10.21
N ASP A 177 -6.62 -4.34 9.62
CA ASP A 177 -7.63 -4.83 8.67
C ASP A 177 -9.06 -4.81 9.25
N HIS A 178 -9.23 -5.19 10.52
CA HIS A 178 -10.53 -5.25 11.17
C HIS A 178 -11.18 -3.87 11.39
N LEU A 179 -10.40 -2.77 11.39
CA LEU A 179 -10.96 -1.43 11.52
C LEU A 179 -11.69 -1.02 10.24
N VAL A 180 -11.18 -1.48 9.09
CA VAL A 180 -11.75 -1.20 7.76
C VAL A 180 -12.81 -2.25 7.39
N GLY A 181 -12.53 -3.51 7.71
CA GLY A 181 -13.31 -4.70 7.37
C GLY A 181 -12.71 -5.45 6.19
N GLU A 182 -12.34 -6.71 6.41
CA GLU A 182 -11.59 -7.51 5.44
C GLU A 182 -12.33 -7.72 4.13
N GLU A 183 -13.65 -7.95 4.18
CA GLU A 183 -14.48 -8.10 2.98
C GLU A 183 -14.54 -6.82 2.15
N THR A 184 -14.57 -5.65 2.82
CA THR A 184 -14.58 -4.35 2.14
C THR A 184 -13.23 -4.07 1.48
N MET A 185 -12.14 -4.38 2.17
CA MET A 185 -10.80 -4.30 1.60
C MET A 185 -10.64 -5.27 0.43
N ALA A 186 -11.17 -6.49 0.52
CA ALA A 186 -11.12 -7.48 -0.53
C ALA A 186 -11.92 -7.05 -1.78
N ASP A 187 -13.10 -6.45 -1.59
CA ASP A 187 -13.90 -5.88 -2.68
C ASP A 187 -13.16 -4.72 -3.36
N TYR A 188 -12.57 -3.81 -2.58
CA TYR A 188 -11.78 -2.71 -3.13
C TYR A 188 -10.55 -3.23 -3.89
N LEU A 189 -9.85 -4.24 -3.36
CA LEU A 189 -8.74 -4.89 -4.06
C LEU A 189 -9.20 -5.52 -5.38
N LEU A 190 -10.33 -6.25 -5.40
CA LEU A 190 -10.88 -6.84 -6.62
C LEU A 190 -11.19 -5.75 -7.67
N TYR A 191 -11.87 -4.69 -7.24
CA TYR A 191 -12.15 -3.53 -8.07
C TYR A 191 -10.87 -2.94 -8.68
N THR A 192 -9.84 -2.67 -7.86
CA THR A 192 -8.56 -2.12 -8.33
C THR A 192 -7.86 -3.06 -9.31
N LEU A 193 -7.81 -4.37 -9.00
CA LEU A 193 -7.20 -5.37 -9.89
C LEU A 193 -7.90 -5.41 -11.24
N ASN A 194 -9.24 -5.41 -11.26
CA ASN A 194 -10.01 -5.41 -12.50
C ASN A 194 -9.80 -4.12 -13.31
N LYS A 195 -9.86 -2.96 -12.65
CA LYS A 195 -9.60 -1.65 -13.27
C LYS A 195 -8.22 -1.59 -13.92
N HIS A 196 -7.21 -2.17 -13.27
CA HIS A 196 -5.83 -2.22 -13.78
C HIS A 196 -5.54 -3.44 -14.66
N GLN A 197 -6.58 -4.18 -15.08
CA GLN A 197 -6.47 -5.38 -15.94
C GLN A 197 -5.54 -6.48 -15.37
N CYS A 198 -5.44 -6.54 -14.04
CA CYS A 198 -4.61 -7.47 -13.29
C CYS A 198 -5.39 -8.74 -12.91
N PHE A 199 -5.57 -9.64 -13.88
CA PHE A 199 -6.41 -10.84 -13.74
C PHE A 199 -5.70 -12.08 -13.19
N ARG A 200 -4.51 -11.93 -12.58
CA ARG A 200 -3.75 -13.08 -12.04
C ARG A 200 -4.49 -13.81 -10.92
N TYR A 201 -5.40 -13.13 -10.22
CA TYR A 201 -6.27 -13.75 -9.23
C TYR A 201 -7.18 -14.84 -9.83
N VAL A 202 -7.62 -14.67 -11.08
CA VAL A 202 -8.44 -15.66 -11.80
C VAL A 202 -7.68 -16.97 -11.91
N GLN A 203 -6.45 -16.92 -12.41
CA GLN A 203 -5.58 -18.10 -12.52
C GLN A 203 -5.20 -18.63 -11.14
N HIS A 204 -4.84 -17.75 -10.20
CA HIS A 204 -4.42 -18.13 -8.85
C HIS A 204 -5.50 -18.92 -8.12
N TYR A 205 -6.77 -18.49 -8.21
CA TYR A 205 -7.90 -19.16 -7.57
C TYR A 205 -8.62 -20.14 -8.50
N GLY A 206 -8.20 -20.30 -9.76
CA GLY A 206 -8.85 -21.19 -10.72
C GLY A 206 -10.28 -20.77 -11.03
N LEU A 207 -10.54 -19.46 -11.06
CA LEU A 207 -11.82 -18.91 -11.49
C LEU A 207 -12.00 -19.16 -12.99
N GLY A 208 -13.25 -19.44 -13.40
CA GLY A 208 -13.58 -19.64 -14.81
C GLY A 208 -13.27 -18.40 -15.64
N SER A 209 -13.63 -17.21 -15.14
CA SER A 209 -13.35 -15.92 -15.75
C SER A 209 -13.15 -14.82 -14.71
N ALA A 210 -12.66 -13.66 -15.15
CA ALA A 210 -12.67 -12.46 -14.32
C ALA A 210 -14.12 -12.00 -14.09
N CYS A 211 -14.41 -11.49 -12.90
CA CYS A 211 -15.72 -10.97 -12.53
C CYS A 211 -15.58 -9.80 -11.55
N ASP A 212 -16.61 -8.96 -11.48
CA ASP A 212 -16.68 -7.82 -10.57
C ASP A 212 -17.69 -8.05 -9.42
N ASP A 213 -17.74 -9.29 -8.95
CA ASP A 213 -18.56 -9.72 -7.81
C ASP A 213 -17.65 -10.33 -6.74
N ILE A 214 -17.47 -9.61 -5.64
CA ILE A 214 -16.62 -10.04 -4.53
C ILE A 214 -17.18 -11.28 -3.84
N GLU A 215 -18.50 -11.44 -3.72
CA GLU A 215 -19.09 -12.62 -3.06
C GLU A 215 -18.79 -13.89 -3.86
N HIS A 216 -18.89 -13.82 -5.19
CA HIS A 216 -18.50 -14.90 -6.08
C HIS A 216 -17.02 -15.28 -5.95
N VAL A 217 -16.14 -14.27 -5.93
CA VAL A 217 -14.70 -14.48 -5.75
C VAL A 217 -14.43 -15.11 -4.38
N LEU A 218 -14.93 -14.53 -3.29
CA LEU A 218 -14.70 -15.05 -1.93
C LEU A 218 -15.29 -16.44 -1.73
N LYS A 219 -16.44 -16.76 -2.33
CA LYS A 219 -16.99 -18.12 -2.35
C LYS A 219 -16.01 -19.11 -2.98
N SER A 220 -15.45 -18.75 -4.13
CA SER A 220 -14.49 -19.59 -4.85
C SER A 220 -13.18 -19.76 -4.07
N VAL A 221 -12.67 -18.68 -3.46
CA VAL A 221 -11.52 -18.73 -2.56
C VAL A 221 -11.80 -19.66 -1.37
N ALA A 222 -12.96 -19.49 -0.72
CA ALA A 222 -13.35 -20.30 0.44
C ALA A 222 -13.43 -21.79 0.11
N VAL A 223 -14.06 -22.15 -1.01
CA VAL A 223 -14.17 -23.55 -1.46
C VAL A 223 -12.79 -24.11 -1.81
N LYS A 224 -11.99 -23.39 -2.61
CA LYS A 224 -10.66 -23.84 -3.03
C LYS A 224 -9.72 -24.10 -1.85
N LEU A 225 -9.77 -23.23 -0.84
CA LEU A 225 -8.91 -23.28 0.33
C LEU A 225 -9.54 -24.02 1.52
N ARG A 226 -10.72 -24.63 1.33
CA ARG A 226 -11.49 -25.35 2.36
C ARG A 226 -11.74 -24.50 3.60
N LYS A 227 -11.95 -23.19 3.43
CA LYS A 227 -12.33 -22.25 4.49
C LYS A 227 -13.85 -22.30 4.66
N THR A 228 -14.32 -23.29 5.40
CA THR A 228 -15.75 -23.51 5.68
C THR A 228 -16.03 -23.52 7.17
N HIS A 229 -17.25 -23.17 7.57
CA HIS A 229 -17.71 -23.26 8.95
C HIS A 229 -19.08 -23.93 9.01
N LYS A 230 -19.41 -24.52 10.17
CA LYS A 230 -20.71 -25.14 10.41
C LYS A 230 -21.65 -24.10 11.01
N VAL A 231 -22.82 -23.94 10.42
CA VAL A 231 -23.89 -23.05 10.89
C VAL A 231 -25.13 -23.89 11.11
N LYS A 232 -25.85 -23.63 12.21
CA LYS A 232 -27.19 -24.17 12.41
C LYS A 232 -28.18 -23.31 11.65
N VAL A 233 -28.87 -23.91 10.70
CA VAL A 233 -29.93 -23.25 9.94
C VAL A 233 -31.26 -23.80 10.43
N LEU A 234 -32.16 -22.90 10.81
CA LEU A 234 -33.52 -23.26 11.16
C LEU A 234 -34.26 -23.59 9.86
N THR A 235 -34.58 -24.85 9.65
CA THR A 235 -35.53 -25.26 8.63
C THR A 235 -36.92 -25.35 9.27
N GLY A 236 -37.99 -25.30 8.48
CA GLY A 236 -39.36 -25.50 8.97
C GLY A 236 -39.61 -26.87 9.65
N THR A 237 -38.59 -27.74 9.69
CA THR A 237 -38.59 -29.08 10.28
C THR A 237 -37.56 -29.27 11.42
N GLY A 238 -36.84 -28.22 11.82
CA GLY A 238 -35.87 -28.25 12.92
C GLY A 238 -34.51 -27.61 12.59
N ASP A 239 -33.57 -27.69 13.53
CA ASP A 239 -32.21 -27.18 13.33
C ASP A 239 -31.36 -28.19 12.54
N VAL A 240 -30.81 -27.77 11.40
CA VAL A 240 -29.88 -28.58 10.61
C VAL A 240 -28.51 -27.92 10.59
N ASN A 241 -27.46 -28.72 10.83
CA ASN A 241 -26.08 -28.25 10.67
C ASN A 241 -25.72 -28.22 9.18
N VAL A 242 -25.50 -27.03 8.63
CA VAL A 242 -25.09 -26.82 7.24
C VAL A 242 -23.64 -26.32 7.22
N VAL A 243 -22.84 -26.83 6.29
CA VAL A 243 -21.48 -26.33 6.04
C VAL A 243 -21.57 -25.16 5.06
N GLN A 244 -21.08 -23.99 5.46
CA GLN A 244 -21.11 -22.78 4.65
C GLN A 244 -19.69 -22.20 4.44
N PRO A 245 -19.43 -21.56 3.29
CA PRO A 245 -18.20 -20.79 3.07
C PRO A 245 -17.95 -19.75 4.15
N ASN A 246 -16.71 -19.65 4.65
CA ASN A 246 -16.30 -18.62 5.59
C ASN A 246 -15.72 -17.41 4.81
N TYR A 247 -16.58 -16.45 4.48
CA TYR A 247 -16.20 -15.26 3.71
C TYR A 247 -15.14 -14.38 4.40
N PRO A 248 -15.21 -14.09 5.72
CA PRO A 248 -14.15 -13.34 6.39
C PRO A 248 -12.77 -14.01 6.28
N MET A 249 -12.69 -15.33 6.44
CA MET A 249 -11.42 -16.06 6.28
C MET A 249 -10.93 -16.06 4.83
N ALA A 250 -11.84 -16.17 3.86
CA ALA A 250 -11.49 -16.08 2.45
C ALA A 250 -11.00 -14.68 2.06
N ALA A 251 -11.61 -13.62 2.60
CA ALA A 251 -11.19 -12.24 2.39
C ALA A 251 -9.79 -11.99 2.95
N ARG A 252 -9.50 -12.47 4.17
CA ARG A 252 -8.14 -12.43 4.74
C ARG A 252 -7.12 -13.14 3.84
N ASP A 253 -7.46 -14.31 3.32
CA ASP A 253 -6.57 -15.05 2.43
C ASP A 253 -6.33 -14.28 1.12
N PHE A 254 -7.39 -13.71 0.54
CA PHE A 254 -7.31 -12.87 -0.65
C PHE A 254 -6.35 -11.69 -0.47
N LEU A 255 -6.49 -10.97 0.65
CA LEU A 255 -5.62 -9.85 1.02
C LEU A 255 -4.17 -10.30 1.28
N GLN A 256 -3.96 -11.44 1.95
CA GLN A 256 -2.63 -11.97 2.21
C GLN A 256 -1.94 -12.41 0.92
N THR A 257 -2.67 -13.02 -0.01
CA THR A 257 -2.17 -13.41 -1.33
C THR A 257 -1.69 -12.20 -2.12
N PHE A 258 -2.41 -11.07 -2.05
CA PHE A 258 -1.95 -9.78 -2.58
C PHE A 258 -0.69 -9.28 -1.86
N ARG A 259 -0.70 -9.22 -0.52
CA ARG A 259 0.43 -8.70 0.29
C ARG A 259 1.71 -9.50 0.13
N ARG A 260 1.60 -10.79 -0.19
CA ARG A 260 2.74 -11.68 -0.47
C ARG A 260 3.21 -11.63 -1.93
N GLY A 261 2.56 -10.86 -2.79
CA GLY A 261 2.91 -10.76 -4.22
C GLY A 261 2.50 -11.96 -5.07
N LEU A 262 1.66 -12.86 -4.55
CA LEU A 262 1.23 -14.07 -5.27
C LEU A 262 0.28 -13.75 -6.44
N LEU A 263 -0.34 -12.57 -6.41
CA LEU A 263 -1.11 -12.01 -7.53
C LEU A 263 -0.22 -11.29 -8.56
N GLY A 264 1.11 -11.33 -8.41
CA GLY A 264 2.06 -10.56 -9.20
C GLY A 264 2.25 -9.13 -8.68
N PRO A 265 3.14 -8.36 -9.33
CA PRO A 265 3.37 -6.96 -8.99
C PRO A 265 2.14 -6.10 -9.30
N VAL A 266 1.80 -5.17 -8.41
CA VAL A 266 0.61 -4.30 -8.53
C VAL A 266 0.95 -2.88 -8.08
N MET A 267 0.49 -1.87 -8.83
CA MET A 267 0.63 -0.46 -8.48
C MET A 267 -0.74 0.15 -8.14
N LEU A 268 -1.02 0.40 -6.86
CA LEU A 268 -2.33 0.92 -6.42
C LEU A 268 -2.51 2.42 -6.76
N ASP A 269 -1.43 3.14 -7.00
CA ASP A 269 -1.46 4.56 -7.37
C ASP A 269 -1.54 4.81 -8.88
N LEU A 270 -1.78 3.77 -9.69
CA LEU A 270 -1.79 3.91 -11.16
C LEU A 270 -2.78 4.99 -11.63
N ASP A 271 -3.94 5.10 -11.00
CA ASP A 271 -4.95 6.12 -11.32
C ASP A 271 -4.43 7.55 -11.03
N ILE A 272 -3.68 7.73 -9.93
CA ILE A 272 -3.06 9.02 -9.55
C ILE A 272 -1.91 9.37 -10.51
N LEU A 273 -1.18 8.35 -10.98
CA LEU A 273 -0.13 8.51 -11.97
C LEU A 273 -0.71 8.88 -13.35
N GLN A 274 -1.87 8.37 -13.72
CA GLN A 274 -2.52 8.64 -15.00
C GLN A 274 -3.33 9.94 -15.04
N GLY A 275 -3.81 10.43 -13.89
CA GLY A 275 -4.54 11.69 -13.79
C GLY A 275 -3.71 12.95 -14.05
N PRO A 276 -4.34 14.13 -14.19
CA PRO A 276 -3.62 15.40 -14.26
C PRO A 276 -2.78 15.63 -12.99
N PRO A 277 -1.67 16.41 -13.05
CA PRO A 277 -0.97 16.81 -11.82
C PRO A 277 -1.94 17.49 -10.86
N PRO A 278 -1.83 17.26 -9.54
CA PRO A 278 -2.57 18.06 -8.59
C PRO A 278 -2.27 19.54 -8.88
N GLY A 279 -3.32 20.34 -9.01
CA GLY A 279 -3.22 21.76 -9.32
C GLY A 279 -2.28 22.43 -8.33
N ARG A 280 -1.35 23.23 -8.84
CA ARG A 280 -0.70 24.26 -8.03
C ARG A 280 -1.73 25.37 -7.90
N ASP A 281 -2.52 25.33 -6.83
CA ASP A 281 -3.27 26.51 -6.40
C ASP A 281 -2.30 27.62 -5.98
#